data_AF-A0A657B0G7-F1
#
_entry.id   AF-A0A657B0G7-F1
#
_cell.length_a   1.000
_cell.length_b   1.000
_cell.length_c   1.000
_cell.angle_alpha   90.00
_cell.angle_beta   90.00
_cell.angle_gamma   90.00
#
_symmetry.space_group_name_H-M   'P 1'
#
loop_
_entity.id
_entity.type
_entity.pdbx_description
1 polymer ?
#
loop_
_entity_poly.entity_id
_entity_poly.type
_entity_poly.pdbx_seq_one_letter_code
_entity_poly.pdbx_strand_id
1 'polypeptide(L)'
;MESWVADGVNVLAPPMWMLLEVNAHGEIIPSDYAMNAKQAGLDLITWTIERSGLLKNNGGWYYQTTNGSTGNPDVIDTDGDMYEVLDVLAKDVGIIGIFSDWPATTTYYANCMNL
;
A
#
# COMPACT_ATOMS: atom_id res chain seq x y z
N MET A 1 18.12 0.36 6.78
CA MET A 1 16.99 0.36 7.73
C MET A 1 17.46 0.07 9.14
N GLU A 2 18.33 -0.93 9.35
CA GLU A 2 18.92 -1.23 10.67
C GLU A 2 19.55 -0.01 11.37
N SER A 3 20.28 0.84 10.63
CA SER A 3 20.85 2.07 11.20
C SER A 3 19.78 3.03 11.72
N TRP A 4 18.63 3.15 11.04
CA TRP A 4 17.54 4.03 11.50
C TRP A 4 16.90 3.50 12.78
N VAL A 5 16.76 2.18 12.90
CA VAL A 5 16.31 1.53 14.13
C VAL A 5 17.29 1.78 15.26
N ALA A 6 18.60 1.67 14.99
CA ALA A 6 19.65 1.99 15.96
C ALA A 6 19.64 3.47 16.38
N ASP A 7 19.22 4.37 15.48
CA ASP A 7 19.01 5.80 15.73
C ASP A 7 17.68 6.11 16.45
N GLY A 8 16.86 5.09 16.76
CA GLY A 8 15.61 5.22 17.51
C GLY A 8 14.35 5.48 16.66
N VAL A 9 14.42 5.28 15.34
CA VAL A 9 13.24 5.32 14.47
C VAL A 9 12.41 4.06 14.69
N ASN A 10 11.12 4.25 15.01
CA ASN A 10 10.18 3.15 15.25
C ASN A 10 9.17 2.97 14.11
N VAL A 11 8.79 4.06 13.43
CA VAL A 11 7.74 4.06 12.41
C VAL A 11 8.25 4.72 11.13
N LEU A 12 8.05 4.06 9.99
CA LEU A 12 8.23 4.67 8.67
C LEU A 12 6.89 5.04 8.05
N ALA A 13 6.87 6.17 7.34
CA ALA A 13 5.69 6.65 6.63
C ALA A 13 5.95 6.87 5.12
N PRO A 14 6.12 5.80 4.34
CA PRO A 14 6.30 5.89 2.89
C PRO A 14 4.95 6.05 2.16
N PRO A 15 4.96 6.58 0.91
CA PRO A 15 3.78 6.52 0.05
C PRO A 15 3.39 5.06 -0.27
N MET A 16 2.11 4.78 -0.46
CA MET A 16 1.61 3.39 -0.54
C MET A 16 2.21 2.56 -1.67
N TRP A 17 2.48 3.18 -2.82
CA TRP A 17 3.09 2.48 -3.95
C TRP A 17 4.49 1.92 -3.62
N MET A 18 5.22 2.51 -2.67
CA MET A 18 6.52 1.97 -2.24
C MET A 18 6.38 0.66 -1.45
N LEU A 19 5.20 0.38 -0.89
CA LEU A 19 4.92 -0.82 -0.11
C LEU A 19 4.39 -1.97 -0.96
N LEU A 20 4.14 -1.73 -2.25
CA LEU A 20 3.42 -2.63 -3.14
C LEU A 20 4.25 -2.92 -4.40
N GLU A 21 4.10 -4.14 -4.89
CA GLU A 21 4.67 -4.63 -6.14
C GLU A 21 3.66 -5.55 -6.83
N VAL A 22 3.84 -5.78 -8.13
CA VAL A 22 3.05 -6.77 -8.89
C VAL A 22 3.97 -7.91 -9.30
N ASN A 23 3.62 -9.12 -8.91
CA ASN A 23 4.42 -10.30 -9.21
C ASN A 23 4.22 -10.80 -10.66
N ALA A 24 4.96 -11.83 -11.06
CA ALA A 24 4.89 -12.41 -12.40
C ALA A 24 3.52 -13.03 -12.77
N HIS A 25 2.64 -13.26 -11.78
CA HIS A 25 1.28 -13.76 -11.97
C HIS A 25 0.24 -12.64 -12.04
N GLY A 26 0.64 -11.37 -11.90
CA GLY A 26 -0.28 -10.24 -11.89
C GLY A 26 -0.97 -10.03 -10.54
N GLU A 27 -0.40 -10.51 -9.44
CA GLU A 27 -0.94 -10.32 -8.09
C GLU A 27 -0.25 -9.14 -7.41
N ILE A 28 -1.02 -8.30 -6.71
CA ILE A 28 -0.49 -7.25 -5.84
C ILE A 28 0.09 -7.90 -4.59
N ILE A 29 1.36 -7.64 -4.31
CA ILE A 29 2.10 -8.22 -3.19
C ILE A 29 2.89 -7.15 -2.42
N PRO A 30 3.32 -7.43 -1.17
CA PRO A 30 4.29 -6.58 -0.48
C PRO A 30 5.58 -6.41 -1.28
N SER A 31 6.06 -5.17 -1.38
CA SER A 31 7.37 -4.91 -2.00
C SER A 31 8.53 -5.35 -1.11
N ASP A 32 9.72 -5.48 -1.70
CA ASP A 32 10.96 -5.66 -0.94
C ASP A 32 11.18 -4.55 0.09
N TYR A 33 10.74 -3.31 -0.17
CA TYR A 33 10.84 -2.22 0.80
C TYR A 33 9.98 -2.50 2.05
N ALA A 34 8.74 -2.97 1.86
CA ALA A 34 7.84 -3.33 2.94
C ALA A 34 8.43 -4.48 3.78
N MET A 35 8.93 -5.53 3.11
CA MET A 35 9.51 -6.70 3.77
C MET A 35 10.79 -6.36 4.54
N ASN A 36 11.66 -5.53 3.95
CA ASN A 36 12.88 -5.07 4.63
C ASN A 36 12.57 -4.20 5.86
N ALA A 37 11.55 -3.33 5.80
CA ALA A 37 11.15 -2.51 6.94
C ALA A 37 10.63 -3.38 8.09
N LYS A 38 9.78 -4.35 7.76
CA LYS A 38 9.26 -5.34 8.72
C LYS A 38 10.37 -6.19 9.34
N GLN A 39 11.31 -6.67 8.53
CA GLN A 39 12.47 -7.44 9.02
C GLN A 39 13.37 -6.61 9.94
N ALA A 40 13.52 -5.31 9.67
CA ALA A 40 14.26 -4.40 10.53
C ALA A 40 13.53 -4.08 11.86
N GLY A 41 12.26 -4.43 12.00
CA GLY A 41 11.45 -4.14 13.20
C GLY A 41 10.82 -2.74 13.19
N LEU A 42 10.60 -2.16 11.99
CA LEU A 42 9.92 -0.88 11.83
C LEU A 42 8.42 -1.09 11.60
N ASP A 43 7.60 -0.33 12.32
CA ASP A 43 6.18 -0.22 12.04
C ASP A 43 5.95 0.65 10.78
N LEU A 44 4.84 0.43 10.10
CA LEU A 44 4.50 1.12 8.85
C LEU A 44 3.18 1.89 8.96
N ILE A 45 3.20 3.18 8.64
CA ILE A 45 2.00 4.01 8.44
C ILE A 45 2.05 4.64 7.06
N THR A 46 1.26 4.17 6.10
CA THR A 46 1.36 4.65 4.71
C THR A 46 0.38 5.78 4.38
N TRP A 47 0.54 6.39 3.20
CA TRP A 47 -0.31 7.47 2.69
C TRP A 47 -0.31 7.48 1.17
N THR A 48 -1.34 7.92 0.47
CA THR A 48 -2.77 8.00 0.82
C THR A 48 -3.53 7.20 -0.24
N ILE A 49 -4.72 6.68 0.06
CA ILE A 49 -5.37 5.68 -0.81
C ILE A 49 -6.32 6.28 -1.86
N GLU A 50 -6.90 7.45 -1.62
CA GLU A 50 -7.93 8.02 -2.51
C GLU A 50 -7.48 9.26 -3.29
N ARG A 51 -6.23 9.68 -3.18
CA ARG A 51 -5.77 10.92 -3.82
C ARG A 51 -5.58 10.81 -5.33
N SER A 52 -5.79 9.62 -5.89
CA SER A 52 -5.81 9.36 -7.32
C SER A 52 -7.10 9.87 -7.98
N GLY A 53 -7.08 9.94 -9.32
CA GLY A 53 -8.33 9.87 -10.08
C GLY A 53 -8.98 8.49 -9.94
N LEU A 54 -10.06 8.26 -10.69
CA LEU A 54 -10.70 6.95 -10.78
C LEU A 54 -9.68 5.89 -11.22
N LEU A 55 -9.67 4.73 -10.57
CA LEU A 55 -8.69 3.67 -10.86
C LEU A 55 -8.93 3.02 -12.21
N LYS A 56 -10.18 3.00 -12.68
CA LYS A 56 -10.50 2.65 -14.08
C LYS A 56 -9.80 3.54 -15.13
N ASN A 57 -9.25 4.68 -14.69
CA ASN A 57 -8.42 5.58 -15.48
C ASN A 57 -6.94 5.53 -15.01
N ASN A 58 -6.44 4.34 -14.64
CA ASN A 58 -5.06 4.02 -14.26
C ASN A 58 -4.59 4.52 -12.87
N GLY A 59 -5.35 5.32 -12.13
CA GLY A 59 -4.97 5.73 -10.75
C GLY A 59 -3.73 6.64 -10.60
N GLY A 60 -2.94 6.85 -11.66
CA GLY A 60 -1.83 7.81 -11.71
C GLY A 60 -0.70 7.51 -10.72
N TRP A 61 -0.01 8.56 -10.24
CA TRP A 61 1.22 8.42 -9.44
C TRP A 61 1.06 7.62 -8.14
N TYR A 62 -0.10 7.72 -7.49
CA TYR A 62 -0.37 7.05 -6.22
C TYR A 62 -0.45 5.52 -6.36
N TYR A 63 -0.73 5.02 -7.58
CA TYR A 63 -0.84 3.60 -7.90
C TYR A 63 0.24 3.14 -8.89
N GLN A 64 1.35 3.87 -9.00
CA GLN A 64 2.34 3.68 -10.08
C GLN A 64 2.93 2.26 -10.16
N THR A 65 2.99 1.54 -9.03
CA THR A 65 3.50 0.16 -8.95
C THR A 65 2.43 -0.89 -9.21
N THR A 66 1.16 -0.53 -9.30
CA THR A 66 0.05 -1.44 -9.62
C THR A 66 -0.64 -1.12 -10.95
N ASN A 67 -0.32 0.02 -11.56
CA ASN A 67 -0.97 0.49 -12.79
C ASN A 67 -0.09 0.40 -14.05
N GLY A 68 0.99 -0.37 -13.99
CA GLY A 68 1.95 -0.55 -15.06
C GLY A 68 2.84 0.63 -15.42
N SER A 69 2.74 1.77 -14.73
CA SER A 69 3.63 2.93 -14.94
C SER A 69 5.10 2.61 -14.67
N THR A 70 5.38 1.59 -13.85
CA THR A 70 6.74 1.12 -13.56
C THR A 70 7.18 -0.10 -14.39
N GLY A 71 6.45 -0.45 -15.45
CA GLY A 71 6.80 -1.57 -16.36
C GLY A 71 6.26 -2.94 -15.93
N ASN A 72 5.51 -2.99 -14.83
CA ASN A 72 4.70 -4.14 -14.42
C ASN A 72 3.37 -4.21 -15.21
N PRO A 73 2.60 -5.30 -15.10
CA PRO A 73 1.22 -5.32 -15.58
C PRO A 73 0.36 -4.28 -14.87
N ASP A 74 -0.58 -3.68 -15.60
CA ASP A 74 -1.69 -2.90 -15.01
C ASP A 74 -2.70 -3.89 -14.42
N VAL A 75 -2.87 -3.86 -13.11
CA VAL A 75 -3.74 -4.77 -12.34
C VAL A 75 -4.84 -4.02 -11.60
N ILE A 76 -5.06 -2.75 -11.95
CA ILE A 76 -6.17 -1.94 -11.45
C ILE A 76 -7.04 -1.44 -12.60
N ASP A 77 -8.26 -1.94 -12.72
CA ASP A 77 -9.20 -1.63 -13.79
C ASP A 77 -10.58 -1.15 -13.28
N THR A 78 -10.85 -1.30 -11.99
CA THR A 78 -12.05 -0.80 -11.32
C THR A 78 -11.72 0.04 -10.08
N ASP A 79 -12.65 0.92 -9.69
CA ASP A 79 -12.50 1.69 -8.45
C ASP A 79 -12.55 0.79 -7.19
N GLY A 80 -13.05 -0.45 -7.33
CA GLY A 80 -13.09 -1.44 -6.26
C GLY A 80 -11.70 -1.99 -5.89
N ASP A 81 -10.74 -1.94 -6.81
CA ASP A 81 -9.39 -2.51 -6.62
C ASP A 81 -8.61 -1.75 -5.54
N MET A 82 -9.08 -0.55 -5.16
CA MET A 82 -8.60 0.15 -3.97
C MET A 82 -8.70 -0.73 -2.72
N TYR A 83 -9.72 -1.58 -2.61
CA TYR A 83 -9.90 -2.48 -1.48
C TYR A 83 -8.97 -3.69 -1.54
N GLU A 84 -8.60 -4.15 -2.74
CA GLU A 84 -7.56 -5.19 -2.90
C GLU A 84 -6.19 -4.64 -2.49
N VAL A 85 -5.87 -3.41 -2.94
CA VAL A 85 -4.69 -2.67 -2.50
C VAL A 85 -4.68 -2.48 -0.98
N LEU A 86 -5.82 -2.09 -0.39
CA LEU A 86 -5.94 -1.93 1.05
C LEU A 86 -5.80 -3.26 1.80
N ASP A 87 -6.27 -4.37 1.22
CA ASP A 87 -6.15 -5.71 1.80
C ASP A 87 -4.69 -6.14 1.92
N VAL A 88 -3.91 -5.99 0.84
CA VAL A 88 -2.47 -6.30 0.84
C VAL A 88 -1.71 -5.40 1.81
N LEU A 89 -2.02 -4.11 1.85
CA LEU A 89 -1.41 -3.18 2.82
C LEU A 89 -1.73 -3.58 4.27
N ALA A 90 -2.98 -3.89 4.58
CA ALA A 90 -3.42 -4.19 5.94
C ALA A 90 -2.97 -5.58 6.42
N LYS A 91 -3.09 -6.62 5.59
CA LYS A 91 -2.87 -8.01 5.99
C LYS A 91 -1.45 -8.50 5.70
N ASP A 92 -0.96 -8.25 4.49
CA ASP A 92 0.29 -8.86 4.04
C ASP A 92 1.50 -8.02 4.44
N VAL A 93 1.43 -6.72 4.16
CA VAL A 93 2.41 -5.75 4.67
C VAL A 93 2.28 -5.67 6.19
N GLY A 94 1.06 -5.49 6.70
CA GLY A 94 0.80 -5.36 8.14
C GLY A 94 1.02 -3.94 8.64
N ILE A 95 0.53 -2.94 7.89
CA ILE A 95 0.58 -1.55 8.34
C ILE A 95 -0.21 -1.35 9.64
N ILE A 96 0.26 -0.47 10.52
CA ILE A 96 -0.46 -0.10 11.75
C ILE A 96 -1.42 1.08 11.52
N GLY A 97 -1.40 1.68 10.33
CA GLY A 97 -2.30 2.75 9.94
C GLY A 97 -2.09 3.22 8.49
N ILE A 98 -3.08 3.91 7.95
CA ILE A 98 -3.02 4.55 6.64
C ILE A 98 -3.68 5.93 6.70
N PHE A 99 -3.08 6.93 6.07
CA PHE A 99 -3.74 8.18 5.80
C PHE A 99 -4.73 7.99 4.65
N SER A 100 -5.97 8.39 4.89
CA SER A 100 -7.04 8.39 3.89
C SER A 100 -7.53 9.81 3.72
N ASP A 101 -7.72 10.19 2.45
CA ASP A 101 -8.27 11.49 2.10
C ASP A 101 -9.80 11.51 2.34
N TRP A 102 -10.44 10.34 2.38
CA TRP A 102 -11.89 10.18 2.64
C TRP A 102 -12.17 9.01 3.59
N PRO A 103 -12.66 9.25 4.83
CA PRO A 103 -12.73 8.22 5.88
C PRO A 103 -13.66 7.05 5.55
N ALA A 104 -14.53 7.17 4.54
CA ALA A 104 -15.47 6.12 4.16
C ALA A 104 -14.77 4.82 3.74
N THR A 105 -13.70 4.90 2.93
CA THR A 105 -12.99 3.72 2.41
C THR A 105 -12.43 2.87 3.55
N THR A 106 -11.61 3.48 4.41
CA THR A 106 -10.91 2.78 5.48
C THR A 106 -11.89 2.31 6.55
N THR A 107 -12.92 3.10 6.86
CA THR A 107 -13.98 2.69 7.80
C THR A 107 -14.77 1.50 7.28
N TYR A 108 -15.16 1.51 6.00
CA TYR A 108 -15.89 0.41 5.38
C TYR A 108 -15.06 -0.87 5.39
N TYR A 109 -13.80 -0.79 4.94
CA TYR A 109 -12.89 -1.93 4.92
C TYR A 109 -12.65 -2.50 6.33
N ALA A 110 -12.33 -1.65 7.31
CA ALA A 110 -12.09 -2.07 8.69
C ALA A 110 -13.31 -2.79 9.29
N ASN A 111 -14.50 -2.25 9.05
CA ASN A 111 -15.75 -2.88 9.47
C ASN A 111 -15.97 -4.25 8.79
N CYS A 112 -15.69 -4.38 7.50
CA CYS A 112 -15.82 -5.65 6.78
C CYS A 112 -14.82 -6.71 7.25
N MET A 113 -13.61 -6.29 7.65
CA MET A 113 -12.53 -7.18 8.08
C MET A 113 -12.47 -7.43 9.59
N ASN A 114 -13.34 -6.78 10.38
CA ASN A 114 -13.33 -6.79 11.86
C ASN A 114 -11.98 -6.36 12.45
N LEU A 115 -11.44 -5.24 11.95
CA LEU A 115 -10.21 -4.59 12.44
C LEU A 115 -10.49 -3.54 13.52
#